data_AF-A0A6L3VG09-F1
#
_entry.id   AF-A0A6L3VG09-F1
#
_cell.length_a   1.000
_cell.length_b   1.000
_cell.length_c   1.000
_cell.angle_alpha   90.00
_cell.angle_beta   90.00
_cell.angle_gamma   90.00
#
_symmetry.space_group_name_H-M   'P 1'
#
loop_
_entity.id
_entity.type
_entity.pdbx_description
1 polymer ?
#
loop_
_entity_poly.entity_id
_entity_poly.type
_entity_poly.pdbx_seq_one_letter_code
_entity_poly.pdbx_strand_id
1 'polypeptide(L)'
;MERDGADGRGRAPGRLPSGRHRLSRDYVAGHQVARILAAVVEIAGTAGYRSLTVDSIIANAGVSRATFYVHFKNKDDAFLRASDVIVEQMMDRVVEAYQGEPDAPGRVRASLGALLGYLSENPRAARMCVVESMSAGPLAAERRDRALAAFAQVVTDNMHELFPHYPNPELMAETIVGGIYQVAYSRIARGETESLPGLRDGLLYTFAAPDPERWGPDAPAREPESAAREAQPSRSE
;
A
#
# COMPACT_ATOMS: atom_id res chain seq x y z
N MET A 1 2.13 -25.73 -84.60
CA MET A 1 2.08 -26.65 -83.44
C MET A 1 1.74 -25.80 -82.22
N GLU A 2 0.56 -25.17 -82.15
CA GLU A 2 -0.79 -25.75 -81.94
C GLU A 2 -0.93 -26.56 -80.65
N ARG A 3 -1.68 -25.97 -79.71
CA ARG A 3 -2.81 -26.48 -78.88
C ARG A 3 -2.76 -25.71 -77.56
N ASP A 4 -3.62 -24.72 -77.26
CA ASP A 4 -5.09 -24.62 -77.25
C ASP A 4 -5.80 -25.56 -76.26
N GLY A 5 -6.74 -24.99 -75.49
CA GLY A 5 -7.64 -25.67 -74.54
C GLY A 5 -7.39 -25.28 -73.06
N ALA A 6 -7.98 -24.23 -72.49
CA ALA A 6 -9.40 -23.94 -72.21
C ALA A 6 -9.89 -24.38 -70.80
N ASP A 7 -10.55 -23.41 -70.17
CA ASP A 7 -11.63 -23.50 -69.18
C ASP A 7 -11.30 -23.75 -67.69
N GLY A 8 -11.90 -22.92 -66.84
CA GLY A 8 -11.63 -22.90 -65.40
C GLY A 8 -12.29 -21.75 -64.64
N ARG A 9 -13.57 -21.51 -64.94
CA ARG A 9 -14.61 -20.88 -64.11
C ARG A 9 -14.20 -20.37 -62.72
N GLY A 10 -14.46 -19.08 -62.50
CA GLY A 10 -15.02 -18.52 -61.27
C GLY A 10 -14.31 -18.84 -59.96
N ARG A 11 -13.38 -17.96 -59.57
CA ARG A 11 -13.05 -17.80 -58.14
C ARG A 11 -13.40 -16.37 -57.75
N ALA A 12 -14.53 -16.23 -57.06
CA ALA A 12 -14.89 -15.00 -56.37
C ALA A 12 -13.66 -14.48 -55.58
N PRO A 13 -13.42 -13.16 -55.53
CA PRO A 13 -12.39 -12.62 -54.66
C PRO A 13 -12.63 -13.20 -53.27
N GLY A 14 -11.63 -13.91 -52.75
CA GLY A 14 -11.71 -14.59 -51.47
C GLY A 14 -12.28 -13.63 -50.46
N ARG A 15 -13.38 -14.05 -49.81
CA ARG A 15 -14.02 -13.26 -48.75
C ARG A 15 -12.90 -12.74 -47.84
N LEU A 16 -12.80 -11.42 -47.78
CA LEU A 16 -12.01 -10.73 -46.77
C LEU A 16 -12.39 -11.33 -45.41
N PRO A 17 -11.42 -11.65 -44.54
CA PRO A 17 -11.72 -12.14 -43.20
C PRO A 17 -12.64 -11.11 -42.52
N SER A 18 -13.89 -11.51 -42.23
CA SER A 18 -14.84 -10.61 -41.60
C SER A 18 -14.32 -10.25 -40.21
N GLY A 19 -14.13 -8.96 -39.98
CA GLY A 19 -13.57 -8.43 -38.75
C GLY A 19 -14.46 -8.65 -37.51
N ARG A 20 -13.76 -8.76 -36.39
CA ARG A 20 -14.00 -8.25 -35.03
C ARG A 20 -13.21 -9.19 -34.13
N HIS A 21 -12.03 -8.77 -33.68
CA HIS A 21 -11.36 -9.43 -32.56
C HIS A 21 -12.35 -9.42 -31.39
N ARG A 22 -13.08 -10.53 -31.20
CA ARG A 22 -13.83 -10.80 -29.99
C ARG A 22 -12.77 -10.88 -28.90
N LEU A 23 -12.75 -9.86 -28.04
CA LEU A 23 -11.97 -9.88 -26.81
C LEU A 23 -12.14 -11.26 -26.14
N SER A 24 -11.04 -11.85 -25.66
CA SER A 24 -11.10 -13.14 -25.00
C SER A 24 -12.04 -13.07 -23.79
N ARG A 25 -12.65 -14.20 -23.43
CA ARG A 25 -13.50 -14.26 -22.23
C ARG A 25 -12.74 -13.79 -20.99
N ASP A 26 -11.46 -14.13 -20.90
CA ASP A 26 -10.58 -13.73 -19.80
C ASP A 26 -10.33 -12.22 -19.79
N TYR A 27 -10.15 -11.59 -20.95
CA TYR A 27 -10.03 -10.14 -21.04
C TYR A 27 -11.30 -9.43 -20.55
N VAL A 28 -12.47 -9.91 -20.99
CA VAL A 28 -13.75 -9.35 -20.56
C VAL A 28 -13.95 -9.53 -19.06
N ALA A 29 -13.66 -10.72 -18.53
CA ALA A 29 -13.75 -11.02 -17.10
C ALA A 29 -12.80 -10.12 -16.29
N GLY A 30 -11.54 -10.00 -16.70
CA GLY A 30 -10.56 -9.13 -16.04
C GLY A 30 -10.97 -7.66 -16.04
N HIS A 31 -11.50 -7.16 -17.16
CA HIS A 31 -11.99 -5.79 -17.25
C HIS A 31 -13.23 -5.54 -16.37
N GLN A 32 -14.14 -6.52 -16.26
CA GLN A 32 -15.29 -6.44 -15.35
C GLN A 32 -14.85 -6.42 -13.89
N VAL A 33 -13.92 -7.30 -13.50
CA VAL A 33 -13.35 -7.32 -12.15
C VAL A 33 -12.68 -5.99 -11.83
N ALA A 34 -11.83 -5.47 -12.72
CA ALA A 34 -11.16 -4.18 -12.52
C ALA A 34 -12.16 -3.03 -12.27
N ARG A 35 -13.26 -2.97 -13.04
CA ARG A 35 -14.31 -1.97 -12.86
C ARG A 35 -15.06 -2.13 -11.53
N ILE A 36 -15.33 -3.36 -11.11
CA ILE A 36 -15.96 -3.64 -9.81
C ILE A 36 -15.05 -3.20 -8.67
N LEU A 37 -13.76 -3.55 -8.71
CA LEU A 37 -12.81 -3.17 -7.66
C LEU A 37 -12.61 -1.64 -7.62
N ALA A 38 -12.51 -0.98 -8.77
CA ALA A 38 -12.45 0.48 -8.83
C ALA A 38 -13.70 1.15 -8.20
N ALA A 39 -14.89 0.62 -8.47
CA ALA A 39 -16.13 1.10 -7.85
C ALA A 39 -16.14 0.90 -6.33
N VAL A 40 -15.62 -0.23 -5.84
CA VAL A 40 -15.48 -0.50 -4.41
C VAL A 40 -14.57 0.53 -3.75
N VAL A 41 -13.38 0.78 -4.32
CA VAL A 41 -12.42 1.77 -3.83
C VAL A 41 -13.03 3.17 -3.84
N GLU A 42 -13.75 3.52 -4.90
CA GLU A 42 -14.42 4.80 -5.04
C GLU A 42 -15.43 5.04 -3.92
N ILE A 43 -16.34 4.09 -3.71
CA ILE A 43 -17.43 4.22 -2.76
C ILE A 43 -16.90 4.13 -1.33
N ALA A 44 -16.09 3.13 -1.02
CA ALA A 44 -15.54 2.95 0.32
C ALA A 44 -14.60 4.10 0.70
N GLY A 45 -13.76 4.55 -0.22
CA GLY A 45 -12.83 5.65 0.00
C GLY A 45 -13.49 7.04 0.10
N THR A 46 -14.75 7.18 -0.32
CA THR A 46 -15.47 8.47 -0.29
C THR A 46 -16.54 8.52 0.80
N ALA A 47 -17.35 7.47 0.93
CA ALA A 47 -18.51 7.42 1.84
C ALA A 47 -18.37 6.37 2.95
N GLY A 48 -17.29 5.60 2.94
CA GLY A 48 -16.96 4.60 3.95
C GLY A 48 -17.47 3.20 3.64
N TYR A 49 -17.00 2.20 4.39
CA TYR A 49 -17.37 0.81 4.16
C TYR A 49 -18.86 0.55 4.40
N ARG A 50 -19.50 1.26 5.34
CA ARG A 50 -20.92 1.07 5.67
C ARG A 50 -21.86 1.46 4.52
N SER A 51 -21.49 2.43 3.69
CA SER A 51 -22.27 2.82 2.51
C SER A 51 -22.13 1.85 1.33
N LEU A 52 -21.17 0.91 1.40
CA LEU A 52 -20.96 -0.05 0.34
C LEU A 52 -22.14 -1.05 0.28
N THR A 53 -22.77 -1.13 -0.89
CA THR A 53 -23.83 -2.10 -1.21
C THR A 53 -23.57 -2.72 -2.57
N VAL A 54 -24.11 -3.91 -2.84
CA VAL A 54 -24.02 -4.52 -4.18
C VAL A 54 -24.63 -3.59 -5.23
N ASP A 55 -25.75 -2.93 -4.91
CA ASP A 55 -26.42 -1.99 -5.82
C ASP A 55 -25.58 -0.76 -6.15
N SER A 56 -24.94 -0.14 -5.16
CA SER A 56 -24.04 0.99 -5.40
C SER A 56 -22.82 0.56 -6.22
N ILE A 57 -22.27 -0.63 -5.95
CA ILE A 57 -21.12 -1.17 -6.70
C ILE A 57 -21.49 -1.39 -8.16
N ILE A 58 -22.59 -2.11 -8.46
CA ILE A 58 -22.94 -2.43 -9.84
C ILE A 58 -23.34 -1.18 -10.64
N ALA A 59 -23.97 -0.21 -9.99
CA ALA A 59 -24.32 1.07 -10.60
C ALA A 59 -23.07 1.87 -10.98
N ASN A 60 -22.10 1.99 -10.05
CA ASN A 60 -20.85 2.71 -10.31
C ASN A 60 -19.94 1.96 -11.30
N ALA A 61 -19.81 0.63 -11.14
CA ALA A 61 -19.02 -0.21 -12.01
C ALA A 61 -19.62 -0.36 -13.41
N GLY A 62 -20.92 -0.12 -13.60
CA GLY A 62 -21.65 -0.31 -14.86
C GLY A 62 -21.69 -1.76 -15.32
N VAL A 63 -21.92 -2.69 -14.38
CA VAL A 63 -22.06 -4.13 -14.63
C VAL A 63 -23.43 -4.61 -14.18
N SER A 64 -23.87 -5.78 -14.65
CA SER A 64 -25.14 -6.37 -14.17
C SER A 64 -24.96 -7.01 -12.79
N ARG A 65 -26.06 -7.16 -12.04
CA ARG A 65 -26.07 -7.94 -10.79
C ARG A 65 -25.60 -9.38 -11.00
N ALA A 66 -26.01 -10.02 -12.11
CA ALA A 66 -25.56 -11.35 -12.45
C ALA A 66 -24.03 -11.39 -12.69
N THR A 67 -23.48 -10.39 -13.36
CA THR A 67 -22.03 -10.25 -13.56
C THR A 67 -21.28 -10.09 -12.25
N PHE A 68 -21.80 -9.33 -11.29
CA PHE A 68 -21.19 -9.20 -9.97
C PHE A 68 -21.10 -10.57 -9.28
N TYR A 69 -22.20 -11.32 -9.23
CA TYR A 69 -22.23 -12.62 -8.54
C TYR A 69 -21.48 -13.74 -9.26
N VAL A 70 -21.06 -13.54 -10.52
CA VAL A 70 -20.08 -14.44 -11.18
C VAL A 70 -18.70 -14.32 -10.53
N HIS A 71 -18.32 -13.12 -10.08
CA HIS A 71 -16.96 -12.84 -9.59
C HIS A 71 -16.87 -12.75 -8.07
N PHE A 72 -17.95 -12.31 -7.40
CA PHE A 72 -17.93 -12.02 -5.97
C PHE A 72 -19.17 -12.58 -5.25
N LYS A 73 -18.96 -13.17 -4.08
CA LYS A 73 -20.05 -13.72 -3.25
C LYS A 73 -20.94 -12.63 -2.66
N ASN A 74 -20.33 -11.52 -2.25
CA ASN A 74 -20.98 -10.40 -1.60
C ASN A 74 -20.07 -9.16 -1.66
N LYS A 75 -20.51 -8.05 -1.06
CA LYS A 75 -19.72 -6.81 -1.01
C LYS A 75 -18.42 -6.95 -0.22
N ASP A 76 -18.36 -7.84 0.77
CA ASP A 76 -17.20 -8.02 1.64
C ASP A 76 -16.08 -8.73 0.88
N ASP A 77 -16.43 -9.75 0.09
CA ASP A 77 -15.53 -10.43 -0.84
C ASP A 77 -14.90 -9.45 -1.84
N ALA A 78 -15.73 -8.56 -2.42
CA ALA A 78 -15.25 -7.51 -3.31
C ALA A 78 -14.36 -6.47 -2.59
N PHE A 79 -14.71 -6.09 -1.35
CA PHE A 79 -13.91 -5.20 -0.51
C PHE A 79 -12.54 -5.78 -0.18
N LEU A 80 -12.50 -7.03 0.28
CA LEU A 80 -11.25 -7.72 0.62
C LEU A 80 -10.37 -7.87 -0.62
N ARG A 81 -10.94 -8.24 -1.77
CA ARG A 81 -10.17 -8.34 -3.01
C ARG A 81 -9.62 -6.98 -3.47
N ALA A 82 -10.39 -5.90 -3.35
CA ALA A 82 -9.91 -4.56 -3.67
C ALA A 82 -8.79 -4.13 -2.72
N SER A 83 -8.91 -4.44 -1.42
CA SER A 83 -7.87 -4.19 -0.43
C SER A 83 -6.59 -4.95 -0.77
N ASP A 84 -6.69 -6.20 -1.20
CA ASP A 84 -5.53 -7.01 -1.60
C ASP A 84 -4.80 -6.36 -2.78
N VAL A 85 -5.52 -5.92 -3.83
CA VAL A 85 -4.92 -5.24 -4.98
C VAL A 85 -4.19 -3.96 -4.55
N ILE A 86 -4.78 -3.18 -3.66
CA ILE A 86 -4.15 -1.93 -3.16
C ILE A 86 -2.88 -2.24 -2.38
N VAL A 87 -2.93 -3.23 -1.47
CA VAL A 87 -1.75 -3.62 -0.67
C VAL A 87 -0.64 -4.19 -1.57
N GLU A 88 -0.99 -5.01 -2.57
CA GLU A 88 -0.04 -5.53 -3.57
C GLU A 88 0.65 -4.37 -4.30
N GLN A 89 -0.11 -3.43 -4.87
CA GLN A 89 0.46 -2.27 -5.58
C GLN A 89 1.34 -1.38 -4.69
N MET A 90 0.91 -1.18 -3.43
CA MET A 90 1.65 -0.39 -2.46
C MET A 90 2.96 -1.06 -2.08
N MET A 91 2.94 -2.38 -1.87
CA MET A 91 4.13 -3.18 -1.56
C MET A 91 5.09 -3.23 -2.74
N ASP A 92 4.60 -3.42 -3.96
CA ASP A 92 5.42 -3.43 -5.17
C ASP A 92 6.22 -2.12 -5.31
N ARG A 93 5.57 -0.97 -5.08
CA ARG A 93 6.25 0.33 -5.12
C ARG A 93 7.31 0.48 -4.02
N VAL A 94 7.05 -0.05 -2.82
CA VAL A 94 8.02 -0.04 -1.72
C VAL A 94 9.21 -0.93 -2.04
N VAL A 95 8.98 -2.12 -2.59
CA VAL A 95 10.04 -3.06 -2.99
C VAL A 95 10.88 -2.50 -4.14
N GLU A 96 10.26 -1.86 -5.13
CA GLU A 96 10.97 -1.19 -6.22
C GLU A 96 11.90 -0.08 -5.69
N ALA A 97 11.39 0.77 -4.78
CA ALA A 97 12.18 1.82 -4.14
C ALA A 97 13.31 1.24 -3.26
N TYR A 98 13.04 0.14 -2.54
CA TYR A 98 14.03 -0.58 -1.76
C TYR A 98 15.17 -1.13 -2.63
N GLN A 99 14.85 -1.74 -3.77
CA GLN A 99 15.85 -2.34 -4.67
C GLN A 99 16.72 -1.30 -5.39
N GLY A 100 16.26 -0.05 -5.47
CA GLY A 100 17.00 1.05 -6.08
C GLY A 100 18.14 1.61 -5.24
N GLU A 101 18.28 1.20 -3.97
CA GLU A 101 19.22 1.79 -3.02
C GLU A 101 20.26 0.77 -2.53
N PRO A 102 21.54 1.17 -2.42
CA PRO A 102 22.63 0.24 -2.12
C PRO A 102 22.79 -0.09 -0.63
N ASP A 103 22.32 0.78 0.27
CA ASP A 103 22.56 0.70 1.71
C ASP A 103 21.26 0.82 2.52
N ALA A 104 21.27 0.31 3.77
CA ALA A 104 20.08 0.34 4.62
C ALA A 104 19.50 1.75 4.85
N PRO A 105 20.29 2.82 5.11
CA PRO A 105 19.74 4.17 5.26
C PRO A 105 18.99 4.66 4.00
N GLY A 106 19.54 4.41 2.81
CA GLY A 106 18.91 4.72 1.53
C GLY A 106 17.62 3.94 1.35
N ARG A 107 17.68 2.62 1.55
CA ARG A 107 16.52 1.71 1.43
C ARG A 107 15.36 2.12 2.33
N VAL A 108 15.62 2.42 3.62
CA VAL A 108 14.59 2.88 4.55
C VAL A 108 13.96 4.20 4.11
N ARG A 109 14.79 5.17 3.68
CA ARG A 109 14.34 6.48 3.20
C ARG A 109 13.48 6.37 1.94
N ALA A 110 13.93 5.58 0.96
CA ALA A 110 13.25 5.39 -0.31
C ALA A 110 11.93 4.65 -0.12
N SER A 111 11.94 3.53 0.62
CA SER A 111 10.74 2.76 0.96
C SER A 111 9.68 3.60 1.69
N LEU A 112 10.08 4.38 2.69
CA LEU A 112 9.15 5.26 3.40
C LEU A 112 8.59 6.35 2.48
N GLY A 113 9.43 6.94 1.62
CA GLY A 113 8.99 7.91 0.63
C GLY A 113 7.98 7.33 -0.36
N ALA A 114 8.23 6.11 -0.84
CA ALA A 114 7.34 5.39 -1.75
C ALA A 114 5.98 5.08 -1.10
N LEU A 115 5.97 4.61 0.15
CA LEU A 115 4.75 4.36 0.92
C LEU A 115 3.91 5.63 1.08
N LEU A 116 4.52 6.71 1.58
CA LEU A 116 3.82 7.97 1.83
C LEU A 116 3.34 8.62 0.53
N GLY A 117 4.14 8.53 -0.54
CA GLY A 117 3.77 8.97 -1.88
C GLY A 117 2.56 8.22 -2.44
N TYR A 118 2.56 6.88 -2.36
CA TYR A 118 1.44 6.06 -2.81
C TYR A 118 0.13 6.44 -2.11
N LEU A 119 0.17 6.56 -0.77
CA LEU A 119 -1.01 6.94 0.01
C LEU A 119 -1.53 8.33 -0.36
N SER A 120 -0.61 9.29 -0.56
CA SER A 120 -0.93 10.66 -0.96
C SER A 120 -1.57 10.74 -2.35
N GLU A 121 -1.03 9.99 -3.31
CA GLU A 121 -1.50 9.97 -4.70
C GLU A 121 -2.84 9.22 -4.86
N ASN A 122 -3.15 8.31 -3.94
CA ASN A 122 -4.33 7.45 -3.99
C ASN A 122 -5.21 7.61 -2.74
N PRO A 123 -5.77 8.81 -2.46
CA PRO A 123 -6.41 9.11 -1.17
C PRO A 123 -7.63 8.23 -0.85
N ARG A 124 -8.39 7.79 -1.87
CA ARG A 124 -9.54 6.88 -1.70
C ARG A 124 -9.09 5.47 -1.32
N ALA A 125 -8.05 4.96 -1.98
CA ALA A 125 -7.44 3.67 -1.64
C ALA A 125 -6.81 3.72 -0.24
N ALA A 126 -6.10 4.81 0.07
CA ALA A 126 -5.52 5.06 1.39
C ALA A 126 -6.60 5.04 2.48
N ARG A 127 -7.69 5.80 2.30
CA ARG A 127 -8.80 5.80 3.26
C ARG A 127 -9.43 4.41 3.41
N MET A 128 -9.69 3.71 2.32
CA MET A 128 -10.27 2.38 2.34
C MET A 128 -9.42 1.39 3.15
N CYS A 129 -8.11 1.29 2.86
CA CYS A 129 -7.24 0.30 3.48
C CYS A 129 -6.78 0.69 4.89
N VAL A 130 -6.57 1.98 5.16
CA VAL A 130 -6.04 2.44 6.45
C VAL A 130 -7.15 2.72 7.46
N VAL A 131 -8.27 3.32 7.04
CA VAL A 131 -9.34 3.76 7.96
C VAL A 131 -10.52 2.81 7.93
N GLU A 132 -11.06 2.52 6.75
CA GLU A 132 -12.33 1.77 6.63
C GLU A 132 -12.17 0.27 6.93
N SER A 133 -10.95 -0.27 6.81
CA SER A 133 -10.62 -1.65 7.20
C SER A 133 -10.94 -1.94 8.67
N MET A 134 -10.86 -0.93 9.55
CA MET A 134 -11.26 -1.01 10.96
C MET A 134 -12.75 -1.33 11.14
N SER A 135 -13.59 -0.94 10.17
CA SER A 135 -15.04 -1.08 10.22
C SER A 135 -15.56 -2.27 9.40
N ALA A 136 -14.69 -2.96 8.66
CA ALA A 136 -15.04 -4.01 7.71
C ALA A 136 -15.02 -5.44 8.30
N GLY A 137 -14.95 -5.55 9.63
CA GLY A 137 -15.05 -6.82 10.37
C GLY A 137 -13.73 -7.60 10.49
N PRO A 138 -13.77 -8.80 11.10
CA PRO A 138 -12.56 -9.55 11.49
C PRO A 138 -11.64 -9.90 10.32
N LEU A 139 -12.19 -10.33 9.18
CA LEU A 139 -11.38 -10.68 8.01
C LEU A 139 -10.61 -9.49 7.44
N ALA A 140 -11.16 -8.28 7.50
CA ALA A 140 -10.46 -7.08 7.08
C ALA A 140 -9.34 -6.69 8.06
N ALA A 141 -9.58 -6.88 9.36
CA ALA A 141 -8.54 -6.71 10.38
C ALA A 141 -7.38 -7.70 10.18
N GLU A 142 -7.67 -8.98 9.93
CA GLU A 142 -6.64 -9.99 9.63
C GLU A 142 -5.82 -9.64 8.36
N ARG A 143 -6.46 -9.08 7.33
CA ARG A 143 -5.75 -8.62 6.12
C ARG A 143 -4.83 -7.45 6.41
N ARG A 144 -5.30 -6.47 7.18
CA ARG A 144 -4.48 -5.34 7.64
C ARG A 144 -3.29 -5.85 8.45
N ASP A 145 -3.51 -6.73 9.41
CA ASP A 145 -2.45 -7.23 10.29
C ASP A 145 -1.39 -8.00 9.49
N ARG A 146 -1.81 -8.80 8.51
CA ARG A 146 -0.88 -9.44 7.57
C ARG A 146 -0.10 -8.44 6.71
N ALA A 147 -0.74 -7.37 6.25
CA ALA A 147 -0.06 -6.32 5.50
C ALA A 147 0.99 -5.61 6.37
N LEU A 148 0.65 -5.25 7.60
CA LEU A 148 1.58 -4.63 8.55
C LEU A 148 2.76 -5.55 8.87
N ALA A 149 2.53 -6.85 9.08
CA ALA A 149 3.59 -7.82 9.28
C ALA A 149 4.52 -7.93 8.05
N ALA A 150 3.97 -7.89 6.83
CA ALA A 150 4.78 -7.90 5.61
C ALA A 150 5.67 -6.64 5.49
N PHE A 151 5.15 -5.46 5.84
CA PHE A 151 5.98 -4.24 5.92
C PHE A 151 7.04 -4.34 7.02
N ALA A 152 6.71 -4.92 8.18
CA ALA A 152 7.66 -5.09 9.27
C ALA A 152 8.84 -5.97 8.83
N GLN A 153 8.60 -7.03 8.07
CA GLN A 153 9.68 -7.88 7.56
C GLN A 153 10.68 -7.10 6.68
N VAL A 154 10.21 -6.20 5.81
CA VAL A 154 11.07 -5.33 4.99
C VAL A 154 11.92 -4.39 5.87
N VAL A 155 11.37 -3.96 7.02
CA VAL A 155 12.09 -3.11 7.98
C VAL A 155 13.11 -3.93 8.77
N THR A 156 12.77 -5.13 9.25
CA THR A 156 13.66 -6.01 10.02
C THR A 156 14.99 -6.25 9.31
N ASP A 157 14.97 -6.52 8.01
CA ASP A 157 16.18 -6.77 7.21
C ASP A 157 17.14 -5.56 7.23
N ASN A 158 16.60 -4.34 7.20
CA ASN A 158 17.40 -3.12 7.33
C ASN A 158 17.89 -2.89 8.77
N MET A 159 17.09 -3.25 9.77
CA MET A 159 17.46 -3.02 11.18
C MET A 159 18.64 -3.90 11.61
N HIS A 160 18.74 -5.12 11.07
CA HIS A 160 19.91 -5.96 11.27
C HIS A 160 21.21 -5.31 10.78
N GLU A 161 21.17 -4.57 9.66
CA GLU A 161 22.33 -3.87 9.10
C GLU A 161 22.66 -2.60 9.90
N LEU A 162 21.64 -1.81 10.27
CA LEU A 162 21.81 -0.52 10.93
C LEU A 162 22.15 -0.65 12.43
N PHE A 163 21.56 -1.63 13.10
CA PHE A 163 21.64 -1.81 14.55
C PHE A 163 21.99 -3.25 14.90
N PRO A 164 23.20 -3.75 14.55
CA PRO A 164 23.58 -5.15 14.71
C PRO A 164 23.60 -5.61 16.18
N HIS A 165 23.63 -4.69 17.14
CA HIS A 165 23.62 -4.96 18.58
C HIS A 165 22.26 -4.75 19.24
N TYR A 166 21.22 -4.37 18.49
CA TYR A 166 19.89 -4.21 19.07
C TYR A 166 19.31 -5.58 19.43
N PRO A 167 18.81 -5.77 20.65
CA PRO A 167 18.47 -7.11 21.16
C PRO A 167 17.24 -7.74 20.51
N ASN A 168 16.37 -6.95 19.85
CA ASN A 168 15.13 -7.45 19.23
C ASN A 168 14.74 -6.62 17.98
N PRO A 169 15.38 -6.86 16.82
CA PRO A 169 15.13 -6.09 15.60
C PRO A 169 13.69 -6.24 15.08
N GLU A 170 13.02 -7.37 15.38
CA GLU A 170 11.62 -7.59 15.05
C GLU A 170 10.70 -6.64 15.83
N LEU A 171 10.89 -6.52 17.15
CA LEU A 171 10.14 -5.57 17.98
C LEU A 171 10.39 -4.12 17.53
N MET A 172 11.63 -3.80 17.13
CA MET A 172 11.94 -2.48 16.55
C MET A 172 11.14 -2.25 15.28
N ALA A 173 11.16 -3.20 14.34
CA ALA A 173 10.43 -3.12 13.08
C ALA A 173 8.91 -3.00 13.29
N GLU A 174 8.33 -3.82 14.18
CA GLU A 174 6.92 -3.74 14.57
C GLU A 174 6.57 -2.36 15.13
N THR A 175 7.43 -1.80 15.98
CA THR A 175 7.23 -0.47 16.58
C THR A 175 7.29 0.64 15.53
N ILE A 176 8.27 0.57 14.62
CA ILE A 176 8.41 1.53 13.52
C ILE A 176 7.18 1.49 12.61
N VAL A 177 6.79 0.30 12.15
CA VAL A 177 5.65 0.13 11.24
C VAL A 177 4.35 0.52 11.92
N GLY A 178 4.13 0.12 13.18
CA GLY A 178 2.96 0.49 13.96
C GLY A 178 2.86 2.01 14.17
N GLY A 179 3.98 2.67 14.49
CA GLY A 179 4.04 4.12 14.64
C GLY A 179 3.75 4.86 13.34
N ILE A 180 4.36 4.44 12.22
CA ILE A 180 4.09 5.01 10.89
C ILE A 180 2.62 4.81 10.51
N TYR A 181 2.08 3.61 10.71
CA TYR A 181 0.67 3.30 10.42
C TYR A 181 -0.26 4.20 11.23
N GLN A 182 0.00 4.39 12.52
CA GLN A 182 -0.82 5.26 13.37
C GLN A 182 -0.77 6.73 12.93
N VAL A 183 0.41 7.23 12.55
CA VAL A 183 0.55 8.60 12.02
C VAL A 183 -0.21 8.75 10.70
N ALA A 184 -0.05 7.80 9.78
CA ALA A 184 -0.76 7.79 8.50
C ALA A 184 -2.28 7.71 8.71
N TYR A 185 -2.74 6.81 9.58
CA TYR A 185 -4.15 6.69 9.98
C TYR A 185 -4.69 8.03 10.48
N SER A 186 -3.98 8.69 11.39
CA SER A 186 -4.43 9.97 11.95
C SER A 186 -4.59 11.06 10.89
N ARG A 187 -3.67 11.16 9.91
CA ARG A 187 -3.77 12.14 8.82
C ARG A 187 -4.90 11.80 7.85
N ILE A 188 -4.99 10.55 7.42
CA ILE A 188 -6.01 10.09 6.46
C ILE A 188 -7.41 10.24 7.07
N ALA A 189 -7.59 9.91 8.35
CA ALA A 189 -8.86 10.07 9.05
C ALA A 189 -9.31 11.54 9.12
N ARG A 190 -8.36 12.50 9.19
CA ARG A 190 -8.62 13.94 9.18
C ARG A 190 -8.77 14.53 7.77
N GLY A 191 -8.60 13.72 6.72
CA GLY A 191 -8.62 14.21 5.33
C GLY A 191 -7.33 14.91 4.90
N GLU A 192 -6.25 14.77 5.67
CA GLU A 192 -4.95 15.43 5.45
C GLU A 192 -3.99 14.54 4.63
N THR A 193 -4.51 13.70 3.74
CA THR A 193 -3.74 12.68 3.00
C THR A 193 -2.63 13.29 2.13
N GLU A 194 -2.84 14.51 1.63
CA GLU A 194 -1.84 15.26 0.86
C GLU A 194 -0.60 15.68 1.67
N SER A 195 -0.70 15.68 3.01
CA SER A 195 0.42 16.05 3.88
C SER A 195 1.41 14.92 4.11
N LEU A 196 1.03 13.67 3.78
CA LEU A 196 1.81 12.47 4.08
C LEU A 196 3.26 12.54 3.56
N PRO A 197 3.55 12.97 2.31
CA PRO A 197 4.92 12.99 1.81
C PRO A 197 5.84 13.90 2.64
N GLY A 198 5.30 14.99 3.20
CA GLY A 198 6.04 15.91 4.06
C GLY A 198 6.44 15.35 5.42
N LEU A 199 5.89 14.19 5.82
CA LEU A 199 6.21 13.55 7.10
C LEU A 199 7.46 12.67 7.05
N ARG A 200 7.99 12.38 5.85
CA ARG A 200 9.10 11.44 5.66
C ARG A 200 10.28 11.74 6.57
N ASP A 201 10.80 12.96 6.51
CA ASP A 201 12.03 13.30 7.22
C ASP A 201 11.79 13.31 8.75
N GLY A 202 10.64 13.82 9.20
CA GLY A 202 10.26 13.79 10.61
C GLY A 202 10.11 12.37 11.17
N LEU A 203 9.54 11.45 10.39
CA LEU A 203 9.41 10.04 10.78
C LEU A 203 10.79 9.37 10.83
N LEU A 204 11.68 9.63 9.87
CA LEU A 204 13.06 9.13 9.89
C LEU A 204 13.80 9.60 11.16
N TYR A 205 13.70 10.88 11.50
CA TYR A 205 14.31 11.42 12.72
C TYR A 205 13.73 10.81 14.00
N THR A 206 12.43 10.54 14.02
CA THR A 206 11.75 9.98 15.20
C THR A 206 12.27 8.58 15.54
N PHE A 207 12.53 7.74 14.53
CA PHE A 207 12.96 6.36 14.74
C PHE A 207 14.48 6.16 14.70
N ALA A 208 15.26 7.16 14.29
CA ALA A 208 16.73 7.11 14.35
C ALA A 208 17.30 7.33 15.77
N ALA A 209 16.44 7.54 16.78
CA ALA A 209 16.83 7.94 18.14
C ALA A 209 16.67 6.90 19.27
N PRO A 210 16.76 5.57 19.07
CA PRO A 210 17.04 4.67 20.19
C PRO A 210 18.56 4.65 20.39
N ASP A 211 19.07 5.54 21.24
CA ASP A 211 20.41 5.36 21.81
C ASP A 211 20.26 4.49 23.07
N PRO A 212 20.50 3.16 22.98
CA PRO A 212 20.37 2.27 24.13
C PRO A 212 21.40 2.59 25.22
N GLU A 213 22.54 3.21 24.90
CA GLU A 213 23.49 3.67 25.92
C GLU A 213 22.95 4.90 26.66
N ARG A 214 22.04 5.67 26.05
CA ARG A 214 21.42 6.85 26.67
C ARG A 214 20.08 6.58 27.36
N TRP A 215 19.32 5.58 26.91
CA TRP A 215 17.95 5.33 27.36
C TRP A 215 17.61 3.86 27.64
N GLY A 216 18.57 2.94 27.45
CA GLY A 216 18.40 1.52 27.75
C GLY A 216 18.48 1.21 29.24
N PRO A 217 18.14 -0.02 29.65
CA PRO A 217 18.15 -0.43 31.06
C PRO A 217 19.55 -0.33 31.72
N ASP A 218 20.61 -0.43 30.92
CA ASP A 218 22.01 -0.31 31.36
C ASP A 218 22.59 1.10 31.14
N ALA A 219 21.77 2.07 30.72
CA ALA A 219 22.22 3.45 30.53
C ALA A 219 22.65 4.07 31.88
N PRO A 220 23.77 4.81 31.93
CA PRO A 220 24.21 5.45 33.16
C PRO A 220 23.11 6.38 33.67
N ALA A 221 22.78 6.26 34.95
CA ALA A 221 21.82 7.15 35.60
C ALA A 221 22.28 8.60 35.39
N ARG A 222 21.40 9.45 34.83
CA ARG A 222 21.72 10.87 34.68
C ARG A 222 21.97 11.46 36.06
N GLU A 223 23.16 12.00 36.27
CA GLU A 223 23.41 12.82 37.44
C GLU A 223 22.40 13.99 37.40
N PRO A 224 21.66 14.24 38.49
CA PRO A 224 20.69 15.31 38.52
C PRO A 224 21.42 16.65 38.26
N GLU A 225 20.87 17.43 37.32
CA GLU A 225 21.39 18.71 36.83
C GLU A 225 21.62 19.76 37.94
N SER A 226 21.14 19.48 39.16
CA SER A 226 21.39 20.28 40.37
C SER A 226 22.85 20.27 40.81
N ALA A 227 23.62 19.19 40.57
CA ALA A 227 25.03 19.12 40.98
C ALA A 227 25.95 20.02 40.13
N ALA A 228 25.57 20.32 38.88
CA ALA A 228 26.37 21.14 37.97
C ALA A 228 26.24 22.65 38.24
N ARG A 229 25.17 23.10 38.92
CA ARG A 229 24.97 24.51 39.28
C ARG A 229 25.74 24.95 40.53
N GLU A 230 26.07 24.04 41.44
CA GLU A 230 26.84 24.36 42.66
C GLU A 230 28.36 24.47 42.41
N ALA A 231 28.86 24.06 41.24
CA ALA A 231 30.28 24.09 40.90
C ALA A 231 30.74 25.37 40.17
N GLN A 232 29.87 26.35 39.92
CA GLN A 232 30.32 27.67 39.43
C GLN A 232 30.72 28.55 40.61
N PRO A 233 32.03 28.80 40.85
CA PRO A 233 32.44 29.69 41.93
C PRO A 233 31.93 31.10 41.61
N SER A 234 31.25 31.70 42.59
CA SER A 234 30.90 33.11 42.58
C SER A 234 32.15 33.94 42.35
N ARG A 235 32.28 34.56 41.16
CA ARG A 235 33.23 35.65 40.96
C ARG A 235 32.91 36.73 42.00
N SER A 236 33.74 36.85 43.02
CA SER A 236 33.77 37.99 43.93
C SER A 236 34.85 38.95 43.44
N GLU A 237 34.47 40.23 43.50
CA GLU A 237 35.19 41.44 43.12
C GLU A 237 36.46 41.69 43.95
#